data_AF-A0A528ANV3-F1
#
_entry.id   AF-A0A528ANV3-F1
#
_cell.length_a   1.000
_cell.length_b   1.000
_cell.length_c   1.000
_cell.angle_alpha   90.00
_cell.angle_beta   90.00
_cell.angle_gamma   90.00
#
_symmetry.space_group_name_H-M   'P 1'
#
loop_
_entity.id
_entity.type
_entity.pdbx_description
1 polymer ?
#
loop_
_entity_poly.entity_id
_entity_poly.type
_entity_poly.pdbx_seq_one_letter_code
_entity_poly.pdbx_strand_id
1 'polypeptide(L)' 'SIRKFPNQQNFAAMISRAGFDRASFRNYSGGIAALHSGWKL' A
#
# COMPACT_ATOMS: atom_id res chain seq x y z
N SER A 1 -13.66 5.36 11.32
CA SER A 1 -12.43 4.61 11.63
C SER A 1 -12.02 3.67 10.51
N ILE A 2 -12.88 2.82 9.92
CA ILE A 2 -12.49 2.09 8.68
C ILE A 2 -12.49 2.96 7.42
N ARG A 3 -13.45 3.90 7.30
CA ARG A 3 -13.59 4.81 6.14
C ARG A 3 -12.39 5.76 5.90
N LYS A 4 -11.54 5.94 6.91
CA LYS A 4 -10.33 6.77 6.81
C LYS A 4 -9.13 5.97 6.30
N PHE A 5 -9.21 4.64 6.32
CA PHE A 5 -8.16 3.80 5.79
C PHE A 5 -8.27 3.77 4.25
N PRO A 6 -7.19 4.16 3.54
CA PRO A 6 -7.16 4.01 2.09
C PRO A 6 -7.23 2.52 1.74
N ASN A 7 -7.88 2.20 0.62
CA ASN A 7 -7.72 0.89 0.02
C ASN A 7 -6.25 0.67 -0.42
N GLN A 8 -5.93 -0.56 -0.76
CA GLN A 8 -4.56 -1.00 -0.96
C GLN A 8 -3.91 -0.30 -2.17
N GLN A 9 -4.66 -0.08 -3.25
CA GLN A 9 -4.19 0.69 -4.41
C GLN A 9 -3.90 2.14 -4.03
N ASN A 10 -4.80 2.80 -3.30
CA ASN A 10 -4.63 4.18 -2.87
C ASN A 10 -3.43 4.32 -1.93
N PHE A 11 -3.24 3.38 -1.01
CA PHE A 11 -2.10 3.39 -0.11
C PHE A 11 -0.78 3.14 -0.85
N ALA A 12 -0.74 2.21 -1.80
CA ALA A 12 0.44 2.02 -2.67
C ALA A 12 0.77 3.31 -3.45
N ALA A 13 -0.24 4.00 -3.96
CA ALA A 13 -0.05 5.29 -4.64
C ALA A 13 0.43 6.40 -3.68
N MET A 14 0.07 6.35 -2.39
CA MET A 14 0.63 7.25 -1.38
C MET A 14 2.10 6.95 -1.13
N ILE A 15 2.48 5.66 -1.04
CA ILE A 15 3.87 5.22 -0.91
C ILE A 15 4.71 5.69 -2.12
N SER A 16 4.17 5.55 -3.34
CA SER A 16 4.84 6.06 -4.54
C SER A 16 5.05 7.58 -4.49
N ARG A 17 4.02 8.34 -4.10
CA ARG A 17 4.13 9.80 -3.94
C ARG A 17 5.12 10.22 -2.85
N ALA A 18 5.38 9.36 -1.88
CA ALA A 18 6.41 9.57 -0.85
C ALA A 18 7.84 9.30 -1.35
N GLY A 19 8.03 8.95 -2.63
CA GLY A 19 9.35 8.77 -3.25
C GLY A 19 9.86 7.33 -3.26
N PHE A 20 9.00 6.34 -3.00
CA PHE A 20 9.33 4.93 -3.19
C PHE A 20 8.93 4.48 -4.61
N ASP A 21 9.89 4.01 -5.39
CA ASP A 21 9.62 3.39 -6.68
C ASP A 21 9.17 1.93 -6.54
N ARG A 22 8.47 1.41 -7.56
CA ARG A 22 7.93 0.04 -7.62
C ARG A 22 7.10 -0.35 -6.39
N ALA A 23 6.32 0.60 -5.86
CA ALA A 23 5.41 0.32 -4.75
C ALA A 23 4.36 -0.72 -5.16
N SER A 24 4.30 -1.82 -4.43
CA SER A 24 3.37 -2.92 -4.66
C SER A 24 2.80 -3.40 -3.33
N PHE A 25 1.73 -4.20 -3.38
CA PHE A 25 1.13 -4.78 -2.19
C PHE A 25 0.68 -6.21 -2.41
N ARG A 26 0.62 -6.97 -1.32
CA ARG A 26 0.06 -8.31 -1.30
C ARG A 26 -0.92 -8.46 -0.15
N ASN A 27 -2.11 -8.95 -0.48
CA ASN A 27 -3.15 -9.24 0.49
C ASN A 27 -2.95 -10.62 1.14
N TYR A 28 -3.26 -10.68 2.43
CA TYR A 28 -3.31 -11.88 3.24
C TYR A 28 -4.72 -12.03 3.82
N SER A 29 -5.12 -13.27 4.09
CA SER A 29 -6.40 -13.59 4.72
C SER A 29 -7.60 -12.88 4.07
N GLY A 30 -7.67 -12.90 2.73
CA GLY A 30 -8.77 -12.28 1.97
C GLY A 30 -8.80 -10.75 2.02
N GLY A 31 -7.73 -10.08 2.45
CA GLY A 31 -7.64 -8.62 2.52
C GLY A 31 -7.75 -8.03 3.93
N ILE A 32 -7.79 -8.88 4.98
CA ILE A 32 -7.74 -8.44 6.38
C ILE A 32 -6.39 -7.80 6.70
N ALA A 33 -5.31 -8.34 6.15
CA ALA A 33 -3.97 -7.79 6.26
C ALA A 33 -3.34 -7.62 4.87
N ALA A 34 -2.48 -6.62 4.72
CA ALA A 34 -1.71 -6.41 3.49
C ALA A 34 -0.29 -5.97 3.85
N LEU A 35 0.69 -6.44 3.06
CA LEU A 35 2.06 -5.96 3.10
C LEU A 35 2.31 -5.08 1.89
N HIS A 36 2.77 -3.86 2.11
CA HIS A 36 3.23 -2.96 1.06
C HIS A 36 4.75 -2.94 1.03
N SER A 37 5.32 -3.05 -0.16
CA SER A 37 6.77 -3.04 -0.40
C SER A 37 7.11 -2.06 -1.52
N GLY A 38 8.26 -1.42 -1.45
CA GLY A 38 8.76 -0.48 -2.45
C GLY A 38 10.25 -0.20 -2.24
N TRP A 39 10.90 0.34 -3.27
CA TRP A 39 12.34 0.64 -3.26
C TRP A 39 12.55 2.14 -3.22
N LYS A 40 13.44 2.64 -2.36
CA LYS A 40 13.88 4.03 -2.39
C LYS A 40 15.23 4.08 -3.10
N LEU A 41 15.27 4.80 -4.23
CA LEU A 41 16.48 5.09 -4.99
C LEU A 41 17.21 6.31 -4.39
#